data_AF-A0A422M8B4-F1
#
_entry.id   AF-A0A422M8B4-F1
#
_cell.length_a   1.000
_cell.length_b   1.000
_cell.length_c   1.000
_cell.angle_alpha   90.00
_cell.angle_beta   90.00
_cell.angle_gamma   90.00
#
_symmetry.space_group_name_H-M   'P 1'
#
loop_
_entity.id
_entity.type
_entity.pdbx_description
1 polymer ?
#
loop_
_entity_poly.entity_id
_entity_poly.type
_entity_poly.pdbx_seq_one_letter_code
_entity_poly.pdbx_strand_id
1 'polypeptide(L)'
;MNNMAKTLRREEQQAFDTWFNRWIKNTRLEQSLIEAARKGYKSLIVYDRKNDMDVYQKRRFEDPRFVKRLQSELPDLHVELRQYLDKNAFGFSFNAYKVAVSWEVLK
;
A
#
# COMPACT_ATOMS: atom_id res chain seq x y z
N MET A 1 15.88 13.97 -26.20
CA MET A 1 15.27 13.12 -25.15
C MET A 1 14.14 12.29 -25.76
N ASN A 2 14.30 10.98 -25.81
CA ASN A 2 13.46 10.06 -26.61
C ASN A 2 11.96 10.12 -26.24
N ASN A 3 11.12 10.38 -27.24
CA ASN A 3 9.66 10.46 -27.12
C ASN A 3 9.07 9.17 -26.49
N MET A 4 9.65 8.01 -26.84
CA MET A 4 9.24 6.70 -26.33
C MET A 4 9.35 6.58 -24.80
N ALA A 5 10.43 7.09 -24.19
CA ALA A 5 10.60 7.00 -22.74
C ALA A 5 9.56 7.83 -21.98
N LYS A 6 9.12 8.97 -22.54
CA LYS A 6 8.04 9.79 -21.98
C LYS A 6 6.69 9.07 -22.10
N THR A 7 6.42 8.47 -23.25
CA THR A 7 5.19 7.68 -23.48
C THR A 7 5.10 6.52 -22.50
N LEU A 8 6.17 5.73 -22.34
CA LEU A 8 6.18 4.60 -21.40
C LEU A 8 5.91 5.03 -19.96
N ARG A 9 6.53 6.12 -19.49
CA ARG A 9 6.28 6.66 -18.13
C ARG A 9 4.82 7.11 -17.96
N ARG A 10 4.21 7.69 -19.00
CA ARG A 10 2.81 8.13 -18.96
C ARG A 10 1.87 6.92 -18.87
N GLU A 11 2.08 5.90 -19.69
CA GLU A 11 1.28 4.67 -19.66
C GLU A 11 1.43 3.94 -18.32
N GLU A 12 2.66 3.88 -17.78
CA GLU A 12 2.93 3.31 -16.47
C GLU A 12 2.15 4.04 -15.35
N GLN A 13 2.15 5.37 -15.38
CA GLN A 13 1.39 6.19 -14.44
C GLN A 13 -0.12 5.97 -14.58
N GLN A 14 -0.65 6.00 -15.80
CA GLN A 14 -2.07 5.78 -16.06
C GLN A 14 -2.52 4.38 -15.62
N ALA A 15 -1.68 3.36 -15.84
CA ALA A 15 -1.94 2.00 -15.39
C ALA A 15 -1.94 1.90 -13.85
N PHE A 16 -1.02 2.60 -13.17
CA PHE A 16 -1.00 2.68 -11.71
C PHE A 16 -2.27 3.35 -11.17
N ASP A 17 -2.63 4.53 -11.69
CA ASP A 17 -3.80 5.29 -11.23
C ASP A 17 -5.10 4.48 -11.45
N THR A 18 -5.22 3.82 -12.60
CA THR A 18 -6.37 2.95 -12.90
C THR A 18 -6.49 1.80 -11.90
N TRP A 19 -5.37 1.14 -11.60
CA TRP A 19 -5.34 0.06 -10.61
C TRP A 19 -5.70 0.59 -9.21
N PHE A 20 -5.10 1.70 -8.78
CA PHE A 20 -5.30 2.26 -7.45
C PHE A 20 -6.77 2.63 -7.22
N ASN A 21 -7.39 3.32 -8.21
CA ASN A 21 -8.79 3.73 -8.14
C ASN A 21 -9.74 2.51 -8.04
N ARG A 22 -9.44 1.43 -8.78
CA ARG A 22 -10.21 0.19 -8.68
C ARG A 22 -10.01 -0.47 -7.32
N TRP A 23 -8.79 -0.54 -6.84
CA TRP A 23 -8.44 -1.13 -5.57
C TRP A 23 -9.16 -0.41 -4.41
N ILE A 24 -8.98 0.90 -4.24
CA ILE A 24 -9.54 1.63 -3.10
C ILE A 24 -11.07 1.57 -3.06
N LYS A 25 -11.73 1.62 -4.22
CA LYS A 25 -13.18 1.49 -4.36
C LYS A 25 -13.66 0.09 -3.96
N ASN A 26 -12.94 -0.95 -4.35
CA ASN A 26 -13.32 -2.34 -4.07
C ASN A 26 -13.01 -2.75 -2.62
N THR A 27 -11.93 -2.22 -2.04
CA THR A 27 -11.51 -2.55 -0.67
C THR A 27 -12.43 -1.94 0.39
N ARG A 28 -13.24 -0.92 0.05
CA ARG A 28 -14.11 -0.24 1.04
C ARG A 28 -13.30 0.19 2.27
N LEU A 29 -12.15 0.82 1.99
CA LEU A 29 -11.11 1.05 2.97
C LEU A 29 -11.62 1.89 4.15
N GLU A 30 -12.39 2.94 3.87
CA GLU A 30 -12.98 3.80 4.89
C GLU A 30 -13.87 3.00 5.85
N GLN A 31 -14.74 2.13 5.34
CA GLN A 31 -15.58 1.27 6.17
C GLN A 31 -14.73 0.33 7.03
N SER A 32 -13.67 -0.26 6.44
CA SER A 32 -12.75 -1.15 7.16
C SER A 32 -12.00 -0.43 8.30
N LEU A 33 -11.60 0.83 8.07
CA LEU A 33 -10.96 1.67 9.08
C LEU A 33 -11.93 2.01 10.22
N ILE A 34 -13.17 2.40 9.90
CA ILE A 34 -14.22 2.67 10.90
C ILE A 34 -14.50 1.42 11.75
N GLU A 35 -14.63 0.25 11.11
CA GLU A 35 -14.83 -1.01 11.83
C GLU A 35 -13.66 -1.37 12.73
N ALA A 36 -12.43 -1.17 12.27
CA ALA A 36 -11.24 -1.41 13.08
C ALA A 36 -11.19 -0.46 14.29
N ALA A 37 -11.49 0.83 14.09
CA ALA A 37 -11.56 1.81 15.18
C ALA A 37 -12.66 1.45 16.19
N ARG A 38 -13.85 1.04 15.74
CA ARG A 38 -14.95 0.57 16.61
C ARG A 38 -14.56 -0.64 17.47
N LYS A 39 -13.67 -1.48 16.96
CA LYS A 39 -13.13 -2.65 17.70
C LYS A 39 -11.99 -2.28 18.65
N GLY A 40 -11.62 -1.00 18.75
CA GLY A 40 -10.55 -0.52 19.63
C GLY A 40 -9.14 -0.64 19.04
N TYR A 41 -9.01 -0.98 17.75
CA TYR A 41 -7.71 -0.91 17.08
C TYR A 41 -7.28 0.55 16.89
N LYS A 42 -6.00 0.74 16.56
CA LYS A 42 -5.40 2.06 16.29
C LYS A 42 -4.82 2.20 14.87
N SER A 43 -4.77 1.08 14.16
CA SER A 43 -4.22 0.98 12.82
C SER A 43 -4.83 -0.19 12.06
N LEU A 44 -4.81 -0.11 10.74
CA LEU A 44 -5.17 -1.20 9.83
C LEU A 44 -4.00 -1.47 8.88
N ILE A 45 -3.58 -2.74 8.78
CA ILE A 45 -2.62 -3.17 7.77
C ILE A 45 -3.37 -3.36 6.45
N VAL A 46 -3.10 -2.51 5.47
CA VAL A 46 -3.73 -2.56 4.13
C VAL A 46 -2.92 -3.41 3.15
N TYR A 47 -1.64 -3.65 3.45
CA TYR A 47 -0.78 -4.53 2.70
C TYR A 47 0.25 -5.19 3.62
N ASP A 48 0.45 -6.50 3.44
CA ASP A 48 1.55 -7.26 4.00
C ASP A 48 2.12 -8.16 2.89
N ARG A 49 3.42 -8.09 2.64
CA ARG A 49 4.10 -8.92 1.62
C ARG A 49 3.91 -10.42 1.86
N LYS A 50 3.67 -10.82 3.11
CA LYS A 50 3.40 -12.21 3.49
C LYS A 50 2.03 -12.71 2.99
N ASN A 51 1.11 -11.81 2.65
CA ASN A 51 -0.20 -12.20 2.14
C ASN A 51 -0.04 -12.96 0.82
N ASP A 52 -0.90 -13.96 0.64
CA ASP A 52 -0.98 -14.71 -0.61
C ASP A 52 -1.65 -13.82 -1.66
N MET A 53 -0.81 -13.23 -2.51
CA MET A 53 -1.18 -12.30 -3.56
C MET A 53 -0.29 -12.54 -4.75
N ASP A 54 -0.84 -12.36 -5.95
CA ASP A 54 -0.06 -12.46 -7.17
C ASP A 54 1.06 -11.39 -7.24
N VAL A 55 2.07 -11.67 -8.06
CA VAL A 55 3.25 -10.82 -8.21
C VAL A 55 2.89 -9.42 -8.72
N TYR A 56 1.85 -9.31 -9.55
CA TYR A 56 1.41 -8.05 -10.10
C TYR A 56 0.84 -7.13 -9.01
N GLN A 57 -0.04 -7.66 -8.14
CA GLN A 57 -0.58 -6.92 -7.01
C GLN A 57 0.53 -6.52 -6.05
N LYS A 58 1.43 -7.43 -5.68
CA LYS A 58 2.58 -7.10 -4.79
C LYS A 58 3.39 -5.92 -5.33
N ARG A 59 3.71 -5.92 -6.62
CA ARG A 59 4.42 -4.79 -7.26
C ARG A 59 3.68 -3.46 -7.17
N ARG A 60 2.34 -3.47 -7.19
CA ARG A 60 1.53 -2.24 -7.09
C ARG A 60 1.53 -1.65 -5.69
N PHE A 61 1.48 -2.48 -4.65
CA PHE A 61 1.58 -2.02 -3.25
C PHE A 61 2.99 -1.61 -2.85
N GLU A 62 4.01 -2.27 -3.41
CA GLU A 62 5.42 -1.94 -3.21
C GLU A 62 5.89 -0.75 -4.04
N ASP A 63 5.05 -0.24 -4.95
CA ASP A 63 5.32 0.95 -5.72
C ASP A 63 5.41 2.19 -4.79
N PRO A 64 6.47 3.01 -4.86
CA PRO A 64 6.60 4.21 -4.02
C PRO A 64 5.43 5.20 -4.16
N ARG A 65 4.70 5.15 -5.28
CA ARG A 65 3.50 5.96 -5.51
C ARG A 65 2.32 5.53 -4.64
N PHE A 66 2.26 4.27 -4.20
CA PHE A 66 1.14 3.74 -3.42
C PHE A 66 0.95 4.49 -2.11
N VAL A 67 1.98 4.59 -1.29
CA VAL A 67 1.93 5.29 0.00
C VAL A 67 1.58 6.76 -0.21
N LYS A 68 2.22 7.43 -1.17
CA LYS A 68 1.96 8.84 -1.48
C LYS A 68 0.52 9.09 -1.92
N ARG A 69 0.00 8.21 -2.79
CA ARG A 69 -1.37 8.31 -3.29
C ARG A 69 -2.36 8.02 -2.16
N LEU A 70 -2.14 6.97 -1.38
CA LEU A 70 -2.99 6.61 -0.25
C LEU A 70 -3.03 7.72 0.82
N GLN A 71 -1.88 8.34 1.12
CA GLN A 71 -1.81 9.49 2.01
C GLN A 71 -2.59 10.70 1.48
N SER A 72 -2.67 10.87 0.16
CA SER A 72 -3.43 11.95 -0.47
C SER A 72 -4.95 11.71 -0.40
N GLU A 73 -5.39 10.45 -0.44
CA GLU A 73 -6.81 10.08 -0.26
C GLU A 73 -7.24 10.14 1.22
N LEU A 74 -6.29 9.97 2.15
CA LEU A 74 -6.52 9.95 3.60
C LEU A 74 -5.65 10.99 4.30
N PRO A 75 -5.87 12.30 4.04
CA PRO A 75 -4.96 13.36 4.50
C PRO A 75 -4.87 13.47 6.03
N ASP A 76 -5.94 13.09 6.75
CA ASP A 76 -6.01 13.19 8.21
C ASP A 76 -5.48 11.94 8.94
N LEU A 77 -5.08 10.90 8.19
CA LEU A 77 -4.57 9.66 8.75
C LEU A 77 -3.07 9.50 8.45
N HIS A 78 -2.37 8.75 9.28
CA HIS A 78 -0.97 8.44 9.04
C HIS A 78 -0.82 7.19 8.18
N VAL A 79 -0.23 7.32 6.99
CA VAL A 79 0.09 6.18 6.11
C VAL A 79 1.59 5.91 6.14
N GLU A 80 1.97 4.70 6.54
CA GLU A 80 3.38 4.31 6.67
C GLU A 80 3.71 3.04 5.89
N LEU A 81 4.90 3.03 5.27
CA LEU A 81 5.54 1.82 4.77
C LEU A 81 6.57 1.37 5.78
N ARG A 82 6.33 0.22 6.40
CA ARG A 82 7.29 -0.45 7.29
C ARG A 82 8.08 -1.49 6.51
N GLN A 83 9.38 -1.31 6.47
CA GLN A 83 10.33 -2.29 5.95
C GLN A 83 10.96 -3.04 7.13
N TYR A 84 11.00 -4.36 7.05
CA TYR A 84 11.60 -5.19 8.10
C TYR A 84 12.21 -6.43 7.51
N LEU A 85 13.23 -6.98 8.18
CA LEU A 85 13.81 -8.26 7.82
C LEU A 85 12.96 -9.37 8.44
N ASP A 86 12.53 -10.32 7.62
CA ASP A 86 11.79 -11.49 8.07
C ASP A 86 12.51 -12.77 7.67
N LYS A 87 12.18 -13.89 8.30
CA LYS A 87 12.78 -15.20 8.00
C LYS A 87 11.70 -16.19 7.58
N ASN A 88 11.99 -16.97 6.54
CA ASN A 88 11.15 -18.10 6.18
C ASN A 88 11.41 -19.30 7.11
N ALA A 89 10.62 -20.38 6.95
CA ALA A 89 10.75 -21.61 7.74
C ALA A 89 12.11 -22.31 7.62
N PHE A 90 12.92 -21.94 6.62
CA PHE A 90 14.28 -22.45 6.40
C PHE A 90 15.37 -21.50 6.92
N GLY A 91 14.99 -20.42 7.61
CA GLY A 91 15.93 -19.45 8.19
C GLY A 91 16.52 -18.44 7.20
N PHE A 92 16.11 -18.45 5.94
CA PHE A 92 16.55 -17.45 4.96
C PHE A 92 15.84 -16.12 5.20
N SER A 93 16.65 -15.07 5.32
CA SER A 93 16.16 -13.71 5.52
C SER A 93 15.69 -13.08 4.20
N PHE A 94 14.61 -12.32 4.24
CA PHE A 94 14.12 -11.53 3.12
C PHE A 94 13.55 -10.19 3.59
N ASN A 95 13.56 -9.19 2.70
CA ASN A 95 12.92 -7.91 2.95
C ASN A 95 11.40 -8.08 2.87
N ALA A 96 10.74 -7.82 3.99
CA ALA A 96 9.30 -7.77 4.09
C ALA A 96 8.82 -6.31 4.16
N TYR A 97 7.63 -6.10 3.62
CA TYR A 97 7.01 -4.79 3.50
C TYR A 97 5.60 -4.86 4.06
N LYS A 98 5.22 -3.86 4.83
CA LYS A 98 3.85 -3.65 5.30
C LYS A 98 3.46 -2.20 5.05
N VAL A 99 2.25 -1.98 4.57
CA VAL A 99 1.64 -0.65 4.58
C VAL A 99 0.54 -0.64 5.62
N ALA A 100 0.62 0.32 6.54
CA ALA A 100 -0.37 0.52 7.58
C ALA A 100 -0.96 1.93 7.48
N VAL A 101 -2.24 2.02 7.85
CA VAL A 101 -2.98 3.26 8.03
C VAL A 101 -3.33 3.37 9.49
N SER A 102 -2.89 4.43 10.15
CA SER A 102 -3.02 4.66 11.59
C SER A 102 -3.80 5.95 11.87
N TRP A 103 -4.69 5.93 12.87
CA TRP A 103 -5.50 7.09 13.29
C TRP A 103 -5.13 7.60 14.70
N GLU A 104 -4.04 7.11 15.27
CA GLU A 104 -3.40 7.71 16.42
C GLU A 104 -2.29 8.66 15.93
N VAL A 105 -2.37 9.93 16.33
CA VAL A 105 -1.28 10.87 16.13
C VAL A 105 -0.10 10.36 16.96
N LEU A 106 0.99 9.97 16.30
CA LEU A 106 2.28 9.84 16.98
C LEU A 106 2.65 11.24 17.50
N LYS A 107 2.37 11.50 18.77
CA LYS A 107 2.85 12.68 19.50
C LYS A 107 4.35 12.55 19.76
#